data_AF-A0A348Z3B3-F1
#
_entry.id   AF-A0A348Z3B3-F1
#
_cell.length_a   1.000
_cell.length_b   1.000
_cell.length_c   1.000
_cell.angle_alpha   90.00
_cell.angle_beta   90.00
_cell.angle_gamma   90.00
#
_symmetry.space_group_name_H-M   'P 1'
#
loop_
_entity.id
_entity.type
_entity.pdbx_description
1 polymer ?
#
loop_
_entity_poly.entity_id
_entity_poly.type
_entity_poly.pdbx_seq_one_letter_code
_entity_poly.pdbx_strand_id
1 'polypeptide(L)'
;DIKEAVEKRLVNYIGEEIYTSYIERVKELTIRKELVKNHGKDLKIIYTPIHGTGNIPVRRVLDELSYKNVEVVKEQELPDGAFPTAPYPNPEDSKVFKLALDMARDFAPDIILGTDPDCDRIGAVVKDNKGEYRVLTGNQVGVLLTHYIISSLRETGKLDTKGTIIKTIVSTDMIKPICKKFDVQIKEVLTGFKYIGELIGNFKKAPGNNKFLLGFEESYGYLAGDFVRDKDAVIAAALICEMTLYYKSIGKTLYEGLIELYESYGYYKEKLISIELKGKDGQEKIKEIIEYFRSENIRNFGDYKVSVKEDYKLSYRINVDDSSKEVINLPKSNVIKFIFCNGCYFVVRPSGTEPKMKIYLGVTGENNEVSDRNLLKLEEAVLNSIKEFLPQ
;
A
#
# COMPACT_ATOMS: atom_id res chain seq x y z
N ASP A 1 8.29 -35.89 22.80
CA ASP A 1 7.64 -35.17 23.91
C ASP A 1 8.07 -33.69 23.85
N ILE A 2 7.15 -32.73 24.03
CA ILE A 2 7.48 -31.28 24.02
C ILE A 2 8.39 -30.92 25.20
N LYS A 3 8.23 -31.57 26.35
CA LYS A 3 9.05 -31.31 27.54
C LYS A 3 10.51 -31.71 27.29
N GLU A 4 10.72 -32.92 26.78
CA GLU A 4 12.03 -33.39 26.37
C GLU A 4 12.65 -32.49 25.29
N ALA A 5 11.85 -31.99 24.34
CA ALA A 5 12.32 -31.06 23.31
C ALA A 5 12.72 -29.69 23.89
N VAL A 6 12.01 -29.19 24.90
CA VAL A 6 12.38 -27.96 25.63
C VAL A 6 13.67 -28.18 26.44
N GLU A 7 13.79 -29.29 27.16
CA GLU A 7 14.99 -29.65 27.92
C GLU A 7 16.23 -29.77 27.02
N LYS A 8 16.07 -30.38 25.83
CA LYS A 8 17.12 -30.49 24.81
C LYS A 8 17.32 -29.20 24.00
N ARG A 9 16.60 -28.11 24.30
CA ARG A 9 16.61 -26.83 23.56
C ARG A 9 16.31 -26.94 22.07
N LEU A 10 15.59 -28.00 21.68
CA LEU A 10 15.02 -28.16 20.34
C LEU A 10 13.77 -27.27 20.16
N VAL A 11 13.10 -26.94 21.26
CA VAL A 11 12.02 -25.94 21.33
C VAL A 11 12.43 -24.83 22.30
N ASN A 12 12.41 -23.59 21.84
CA ASN A 12 12.67 -22.40 22.66
C ASN A 12 11.45 -21.48 22.58
N TYR A 13 10.91 -21.07 23.72
CA TYR A 13 9.86 -20.07 23.77
C TYR A 13 10.50 -18.68 23.58
N ILE A 14 9.99 -17.91 22.63
CA ILE A 14 10.41 -16.53 22.44
C ILE A 14 9.81 -15.72 23.60
N GLY A 15 10.67 -15.12 24.42
CA GLY A 15 10.26 -14.35 25.58
C GLY A 15 10.04 -12.87 25.27
N GLU A 16 9.73 -12.15 26.35
CA GLU A 16 9.46 -10.71 26.35
C GLU A 16 10.64 -9.88 25.83
N GLU A 17 11.87 -10.41 25.90
CA GLU A 17 13.09 -9.74 25.45
C GLU A 17 13.12 -9.50 23.94
N ILE A 18 12.71 -10.48 23.13
CA ILE A 18 12.66 -10.33 21.67
C ILE A 18 11.52 -9.39 21.29
N TYR A 19 10.38 -9.54 21.96
CA TYR A 19 9.22 -8.70 21.71
C TYR A 19 9.50 -7.24 22.07
N THR A 20 10.12 -6.98 23.22
CA THR A 20 10.56 -5.63 23.63
C THR A 20 11.60 -5.06 22.67
N SER A 21 12.59 -5.86 22.27
CA SER A 21 13.60 -5.45 21.28
C SER A 21 12.97 -4.98 19.97
N TYR A 22 11.94 -5.70 19.49
CA TYR A 22 11.16 -5.29 18.33
C TYR A 22 10.42 -3.97 18.57
N ILE A 23 9.68 -3.82 19.68
CA ILE A 23 8.96 -2.57 20.00
C ILE A 23 9.90 -1.36 20.09
N GLU A 24 11.08 -1.51 20.71
CA GLU A 24 12.09 -0.44 20.74
C GLU A 24 12.52 -0.03 19.33
N ARG A 25 12.78 -1.00 18.43
CA ARG A 25 13.13 -0.74 17.04
C ARG A 25 12.01 -0.04 16.27
N VAL A 26 10.74 -0.34 16.55
CA VAL A 26 9.60 0.38 15.97
C VAL A 26 9.57 1.82 16.46
N LYS A 27 9.70 2.06 17.78
CA LYS A 27 9.68 3.42 18.35
C LYS A 27 10.80 4.30 17.81
N GLU A 28 11.96 3.73 17.50
CA GLU A 28 13.09 4.43 16.88
C GLU A 28 12.76 5.04 15.50
N LEU A 29 11.73 4.54 14.81
CA LEU A 29 11.27 5.08 13.53
C LEU A 29 10.51 6.41 13.66
N THR A 30 10.14 6.82 14.88
CA THR A 30 9.47 8.09 15.14
C THR A 30 10.34 9.27 14.69
N ILE A 31 9.85 10.09 13.76
CA ILE A 31 10.62 11.19 13.17
C ILE A 31 10.51 12.43 14.06
N ARG A 32 9.28 12.83 14.41
CA ARG A 32 8.95 14.00 15.23
C ARG A 32 8.77 13.63 16.70
N LYS A 33 9.85 13.16 17.33
CA LYS A 33 9.83 12.66 18.72
C LYS A 33 9.22 13.63 19.74
N GLU A 34 9.57 14.92 19.67
CA GLU A 34 9.02 15.92 20.59
C GLU A 34 7.52 16.19 20.37
N LEU A 35 7.06 16.16 19.11
CA LEU A 35 5.63 16.29 18.82
C LEU A 35 4.84 15.13 19.44
N VAL A 36 5.30 13.90 19.20
CA VAL A 36 4.66 12.69 19.72
C VAL A 36 4.68 12.65 21.24
N LYS A 37 5.81 12.95 21.86
CA LYS A 37 5.97 12.99 23.31
C LYS A 37 5.02 14.01 23.98
N ASN A 38 4.89 15.20 23.40
CA ASN A 38 4.15 16.29 24.02
C ASN A 38 2.65 16.26 23.71
N HIS A 39 2.27 15.74 22.53
CA HIS A 39 0.90 15.82 22.00
C HIS A 39 0.28 14.48 21.61
N GLY A 40 0.98 13.35 21.75
CA GLY A 40 0.45 12.02 21.40
C GLY A 40 -0.87 11.69 22.10
N LYS A 41 -1.02 12.11 23.36
CA LYS A 41 -2.25 11.94 24.16
C LYS A 41 -3.47 12.70 23.61
N ASP A 42 -3.23 13.73 22.80
CA ASP A 42 -4.29 14.58 22.24
C ASP A 42 -4.93 13.94 20.98
N LEU A 43 -4.30 12.91 20.40
CA LEU A 43 -4.81 12.17 19.25
C LEU A 43 -5.80 11.09 19.70
N LYS A 44 -7.04 11.17 19.22
CA LYS A 44 -8.11 10.20 19.47
C LYS A 44 -8.09 9.11 18.41
N ILE A 45 -7.89 7.87 18.83
CA ILE A 45 -7.73 6.72 17.94
C ILE A 45 -8.80 5.68 18.28
N ILE A 46 -9.51 5.17 17.27
CA ILE A 46 -10.18 3.87 17.40
C ILE A 46 -9.34 2.82 16.70
N TYR A 47 -9.13 1.68 17.35
CA TYR A 47 -8.37 0.57 16.78
C TYR A 47 -9.21 -0.71 16.78
N THR A 48 -9.20 -1.42 15.65
CA THR A 48 -9.72 -2.78 15.55
C THR A 48 -8.64 -3.75 15.09
N PRO A 49 -8.30 -4.78 15.88
CA PRO A 49 -7.37 -5.82 15.43
C PRO A 49 -8.05 -6.88 14.56
N ILE A 50 -9.37 -6.79 14.32
CA ILE A 50 -10.18 -7.74 13.53
C ILE A 50 -9.93 -9.19 13.98
N HIS A 51 -10.03 -9.44 15.29
CA HIS A 51 -9.73 -10.74 15.91
C HIS A 51 -8.30 -11.27 15.66
N GLY A 52 -7.38 -10.37 15.29
CA GLY A 52 -6.02 -10.67 14.87
C GLY A 52 -4.97 -10.54 15.96
N THR A 53 -3.75 -10.95 15.60
CA THR A 53 -2.55 -10.89 16.45
C THR A 53 -2.12 -9.45 16.75
N GLY A 54 -2.53 -8.49 15.92
CA GLY A 54 -2.20 -7.07 16.05
C GLY A 54 -2.72 -6.39 17.32
N ASN A 55 -3.64 -7.02 18.06
CA ASN A 55 -4.20 -6.45 19.31
C ASN A 55 -3.09 -6.02 20.27
N ILE A 56 -2.17 -6.94 20.57
CA ILE A 56 -1.11 -6.72 21.57
C ILE A 56 -0.02 -5.74 21.08
N PRO A 57 0.63 -5.95 19.90
CA PRO A 57 1.75 -5.11 19.47
C PRO A 57 1.37 -3.69 19.07
N VAL A 58 0.24 -3.48 18.40
CA VAL A 58 -0.19 -2.12 18.03
C VAL A 58 -0.52 -1.31 19.27
N ARG A 59 -1.29 -1.87 20.22
CA ARG A 59 -1.63 -1.16 21.45
C ARG A 59 -0.41 -0.84 22.29
N ARG A 60 0.53 -1.78 22.41
CA ARG A 60 1.77 -1.58 23.17
C ARG A 60 2.61 -0.45 22.57
N VAL A 61 2.87 -0.48 21.26
CA VAL A 61 3.71 0.58 20.65
C VAL A 61 3.03 1.95 20.74
N LEU A 62 1.71 2.02 20.57
CA LEU A 62 0.98 3.28 20.70
C LEU A 62 1.03 3.82 22.13
N ASP A 63 0.81 2.97 23.13
CA ASP A 63 0.88 3.36 24.54
C ASP A 63 2.28 3.87 24.92
N GLU A 64 3.34 3.16 24.51
CA GLU A 64 4.73 3.54 24.78
C GLU A 64 5.17 4.81 24.02
N LEU A 65 4.54 5.11 22.88
CA LEU A 65 4.71 6.38 22.14
C LEU A 65 3.83 7.52 22.67
N SER A 66 3.20 7.37 23.83
CA SER A 66 2.36 8.40 24.48
C SER A 66 0.98 8.62 23.84
N TYR A 67 0.52 7.76 22.94
CA TYR A 67 -0.87 7.78 22.45
C TYR A 67 -1.79 7.12 23.49
N LYS A 68 -2.33 7.94 24.40
CA LYS A 68 -3.14 7.47 25.53
C LYS A 68 -4.65 7.41 25.27
N ASN A 69 -5.13 8.00 24.18
CA ASN A 69 -6.55 8.08 23.85
C ASN A 69 -6.90 7.08 22.73
N VAL A 70 -6.74 5.79 23.04
CA VAL A 70 -6.96 4.68 22.12
C VAL A 70 -8.13 3.83 22.62
N GLU A 71 -9.23 3.81 21.87
CA GLU A 71 -10.37 2.93 22.12
C GLU A 71 -10.31 1.72 21.19
N VAL A 72 -10.54 0.53 21.74
CA VAL A 72 -10.53 -0.71 20.98
C VAL A 72 -11.95 -1.17 20.70
N VAL A 73 -12.22 -1.64 19.48
CA VAL A 73 -13.50 -2.28 19.14
C VAL A 73 -13.60 -3.60 19.91
N LYS A 74 -14.36 -3.60 21.00
CA LYS A 74 -14.44 -4.72 21.97
C LYS A 74 -14.85 -6.03 21.31
N GLU A 75 -15.80 -5.98 20.40
CA GLU A 75 -16.32 -7.13 19.66
C GLU A 75 -15.29 -7.75 18.72
N GLN A 76 -14.22 -7.02 18.39
CA GLN A 76 -13.12 -7.45 17.51
C GLN A 76 -11.79 -7.58 18.27
N GLU A 77 -11.75 -7.35 19.58
CA GLU A 77 -10.52 -7.24 20.37
C GLU A 77 -9.80 -8.59 20.55
N LEU A 78 -10.54 -9.62 20.95
CA LEU A 78 -9.97 -10.93 21.28
C LEU A 78 -9.83 -11.82 20.04
N PRO A 79 -8.78 -12.66 19.99
CA PRO A 79 -8.57 -13.56 18.86
C PRO A 79 -9.70 -14.59 18.77
N ASP A 80 -10.25 -14.72 17.58
CA ASP A 80 -11.31 -15.68 17.24
C ASP A 80 -11.14 -16.13 15.77
N GLY A 81 -10.76 -17.39 15.59
CA GLY A 81 -10.50 -17.97 14.26
C GLY A 81 -11.75 -18.14 13.39
N ALA A 82 -12.95 -17.94 13.94
CA ALA A 82 -14.19 -17.91 13.17
C ALA A 82 -14.51 -16.53 12.56
N PHE A 83 -13.78 -15.48 12.98
CA PHE A 83 -13.99 -14.08 12.55
C PHE A 83 -15.47 -13.66 12.54
N PRO A 84 -16.20 -13.79 13.66
CA PRO A 84 -17.67 -13.69 13.70
C PRO A 84 -18.22 -12.34 13.23
N THR A 85 -17.41 -11.28 13.28
CA THR A 85 -17.80 -9.93 12.84
C THR A 85 -17.27 -9.56 11.46
N ALA A 86 -16.35 -10.34 10.90
CA ALA A 86 -15.64 -10.04 9.65
C ALA A 86 -15.28 -11.32 8.87
N PRO A 87 -16.23 -11.95 8.16
CA PRO A 87 -15.98 -13.19 7.40
C PRO A 87 -14.84 -13.09 6.38
N TYR A 88 -14.57 -11.88 5.90
CA TYR A 88 -13.37 -11.53 5.15
C TYR A 88 -12.57 -10.50 5.96
N PRO A 89 -11.69 -10.92 6.88
CA PRO A 89 -11.01 -10.05 7.83
C PRO A 89 -9.85 -9.32 7.14
N ASN A 90 -10.17 -8.40 6.23
CA ASN A 90 -9.19 -7.65 5.47
C ASN A 90 -9.56 -6.15 5.50
N PRO A 91 -8.65 -5.25 5.91
CA PRO A 91 -8.89 -3.81 5.93
C PRO A 91 -9.19 -3.20 4.54
N GLU A 92 -8.96 -3.94 3.46
CA GLU A 92 -9.45 -3.58 2.11
C GLU A 92 -10.98 -3.55 2.01
N ASP A 93 -11.69 -4.38 2.79
CA ASP A 93 -13.16 -4.38 2.82
C ASP A 93 -13.68 -3.38 3.85
N SER A 94 -14.21 -2.26 3.37
CA SER A 94 -14.82 -1.21 4.20
C SER A 94 -15.80 -1.71 5.27
N LYS A 95 -16.44 -2.88 5.08
CA LYS A 95 -17.40 -3.46 6.04
C LYS A 95 -16.75 -3.83 7.37
N VAL A 96 -15.46 -4.15 7.40
CA VAL A 96 -14.76 -4.52 8.64
C VAL A 96 -14.72 -3.37 9.64
N PHE A 97 -14.85 -2.12 9.17
CA PHE A 97 -14.86 -0.91 9.98
C PHE A 97 -16.24 -0.54 10.53
N LYS A 98 -17.31 -1.27 10.21
CA LYS A 98 -18.68 -0.89 10.60
C LYS A 98 -18.82 -0.62 12.10
N LEU A 99 -18.29 -1.52 12.94
CA LEU A 99 -18.34 -1.38 14.40
C LEU A 99 -17.53 -0.17 14.90
N ALA A 100 -16.36 0.06 14.31
CA ALA A 100 -15.53 1.23 14.61
C ALA A 100 -16.21 2.55 14.19
N LEU A 101 -16.94 2.55 13.06
CA LEU A 101 -17.72 3.69 12.58
C LEU A 101 -18.93 3.98 13.47
N ASP A 102 -19.57 2.94 14.03
CA ASP A 102 -20.64 3.11 15.01
C ASP A 102 -20.08 3.75 16.30
N MET A 103 -18.92 3.29 16.80
CA MET A 103 -18.22 3.92 17.93
C MET A 103 -17.78 5.37 17.65
N ALA A 104 -17.46 5.69 16.40
CA ALA A 104 -17.00 7.02 16.01
C ALA A 104 -18.07 8.12 16.18
N ARG A 105 -19.36 7.75 16.25
CA ARG A 105 -20.46 8.70 16.49
C ARG A 105 -20.35 9.39 17.85
N ASP A 106 -19.92 8.65 18.88
CA ASP A 106 -19.81 9.16 20.24
C ASP A 106 -18.38 9.60 20.57
N PHE A 107 -17.38 8.81 20.16
CA PHE A 107 -15.98 9.08 20.50
C PHE A 107 -15.35 10.22 19.68
N ALA A 108 -15.85 10.42 18.45
CA ALA A 108 -15.35 11.37 17.46
C ALA A 108 -13.81 11.27 17.27
N PRO A 109 -13.29 10.13 16.79
CA PRO A 109 -11.85 9.93 16.58
C PRO A 109 -11.29 10.84 15.50
N ASP A 110 -10.00 11.16 15.63
CA ASP A 110 -9.22 11.78 14.55
C ASP A 110 -8.86 10.74 13.47
N ILE A 111 -8.68 9.48 13.87
CA ILE A 111 -8.38 8.36 12.97
C ILE A 111 -8.92 7.03 13.51
N ILE A 112 -9.35 6.16 12.60
CA ILE A 112 -9.65 4.75 12.88
C ILE A 112 -8.62 3.88 12.15
N LEU A 113 -8.06 2.91 12.85
CA LEU A 113 -7.10 1.94 12.29
C LEU A 113 -7.66 0.53 12.38
N GLY A 114 -7.40 -0.30 11.37
CA GLY A 114 -7.77 -1.71 11.36
C GLY A 114 -6.68 -2.58 10.72
N THR A 115 -6.32 -3.69 11.37
CA THR A 115 -5.30 -4.62 10.86
C THR A 115 -5.89 -5.96 10.48
N ASP A 116 -5.29 -6.65 9.51
CA ASP A 116 -5.63 -8.04 9.21
C ASP A 116 -5.12 -9.02 10.29
N PRO A 117 -5.56 -10.29 10.28
CA PRO A 117 -5.32 -11.23 11.38
C PRO A 117 -3.85 -11.50 11.71
N ASP A 118 -2.97 -11.48 10.72
CA ASP A 118 -1.51 -11.65 10.87
C ASP A 118 -0.76 -10.32 11.03
N CYS A 119 -1.46 -9.18 11.02
CA CYS A 119 -0.94 -7.84 11.30
C CYS A 119 0.13 -7.38 10.28
N ASP A 120 -0.03 -7.78 9.02
CA ASP A 120 0.83 -7.37 7.90
C ASP A 120 0.21 -6.23 7.06
N ARG A 121 -1.11 -6.00 7.16
CA ARG A 121 -1.82 -4.88 6.54
C ARG A 121 -2.49 -3.97 7.54
N ILE A 122 -2.64 -2.71 7.14
CA ILE A 122 -3.40 -1.72 7.91
C ILE A 122 -4.27 -0.84 7.00
N GLY A 123 -5.54 -0.71 7.36
CA GLY A 123 -6.44 0.30 6.82
C GLY A 123 -6.57 1.49 7.76
N ALA A 124 -6.78 2.66 7.16
CA ALA A 124 -6.99 3.91 7.88
C ALA A 124 -8.30 4.56 7.42
N VAL A 125 -9.11 4.99 8.38
CA VAL A 125 -10.34 5.76 8.12
C VAL A 125 -10.16 7.17 8.68
N VAL A 126 -10.42 8.17 7.85
CA VAL A 126 -10.23 9.58 8.17
C VAL A 126 -11.54 10.36 7.98
N LYS A 127 -11.67 11.47 8.70
CA LYS A 127 -12.82 12.37 8.57
C LYS A 127 -12.60 13.32 7.39
N ASP A 128 -13.55 13.38 6.47
CA ASP A 128 -13.53 14.32 5.34
C ASP A 128 -14.02 15.72 5.73
N ASN A 129 -13.95 16.67 4.79
CA ASN A 129 -14.35 18.06 5.01
C ASN A 129 -15.87 18.24 5.25
N LYS A 130 -16.68 17.22 4.98
CA LYS A 130 -18.13 17.18 5.29
C LYS A 130 -18.41 16.57 6.66
N GLY A 131 -17.37 16.07 7.34
CA GLY A 131 -17.47 15.40 8.62
C GLY A 131 -17.73 13.89 8.51
N GLU A 132 -17.72 13.33 7.30
CA GLU A 132 -17.98 11.91 7.04
C GLU A 132 -16.69 11.09 7.11
N TYR A 133 -16.76 9.90 7.69
CA TYR A 133 -15.61 9.00 7.77
C TYR A 133 -15.41 8.21 6.47
N ARG A 134 -14.20 8.25 5.90
CA ARG A 134 -13.83 7.57 4.66
C ARG A 134 -12.63 6.66 4.85
N VAL A 135 -12.75 5.44 4.36
CA VAL A 135 -11.62 4.50 4.29
C VAL A 135 -10.68 4.98 3.19
N LEU A 136 -9.42 5.19 3.53
CA LEU A 136 -8.37 5.50 2.57
C LEU A 136 -7.94 4.23 1.85
N THR A 137 -7.66 4.33 0.55
CA THR A 137 -7.08 3.21 -0.20
C THR A 137 -5.62 2.98 0.21
N GLY A 138 -5.12 1.76 -0.04
CA GLY A 138 -3.72 1.46 0.27
C GLY A 138 -2.73 2.38 -0.47
N ASN A 139 -3.07 2.80 -1.69
CA ASN A 139 -2.30 3.80 -2.44
C ASN A 139 -2.34 5.19 -1.78
N GLN A 140 -3.49 5.64 -1.29
CA GLN A 140 -3.62 6.95 -0.63
C GLN A 140 -2.78 7.02 0.64
N VAL A 141 -2.83 5.98 1.48
CA VAL A 141 -1.97 5.89 2.67
C VAL A 141 -0.49 5.83 2.27
N GLY A 142 -0.13 5.09 1.21
CA GLY A 142 1.24 5.04 0.67
C GLY A 142 1.76 6.40 0.21
N VAL A 143 0.92 7.20 -0.45
CA VAL A 143 1.23 8.58 -0.86
C VAL A 143 1.43 9.49 0.34
N LEU A 144 0.50 9.45 1.29
CA LEU A 144 0.57 10.24 2.53
C LEU A 144 1.85 9.92 3.31
N LEU A 145 2.14 8.64 3.55
CA LEU A 145 3.35 8.19 4.23
C LEU A 145 4.63 8.60 3.47
N THR A 146 4.63 8.45 2.14
CA THR A 146 5.78 8.85 1.31
C THR A 146 6.07 10.33 1.47
N HIS A 147 5.06 11.18 1.32
CA HIS A 147 5.23 12.62 1.48
C HIS A 147 5.63 12.99 2.91
N TYR A 148 4.90 12.47 3.91
CA TYR A 148 5.14 12.76 5.32
C TYR A 148 6.57 12.41 5.76
N ILE A 149 7.06 11.23 5.42
CA ILE A 149 8.41 10.78 5.79
C ILE A 149 9.45 11.68 5.14
N ILE A 150 9.34 11.93 3.82
CA ILE A 150 10.31 12.73 3.08
C ILE A 150 10.32 14.18 3.58
N SER A 151 9.14 14.81 3.74
CA SER A 151 9.05 16.20 4.19
C SER A 151 9.54 16.36 5.63
N SER A 152 9.17 15.44 6.53
CA SER A 152 9.59 15.47 7.93
C SER A 152 11.10 15.24 8.08
N LEU A 153 11.69 14.34 7.30
CA LEU A 153 13.14 14.17 7.27
C LEU A 153 13.84 15.42 6.73
N ARG A 154 13.27 16.10 5.71
CA ARG A 154 13.84 17.34 5.18
C ARG A 154 13.80 18.47 6.20
N GLU A 155 12.65 18.68 6.84
CA GLU A 155 12.46 19.70 7.88
C GLU A 155 13.39 19.50 9.09
N THR A 156 13.65 18.24 9.44
CA THR A 156 14.55 17.90 10.56
C THR A 156 16.02 17.78 10.15
N GLY A 157 16.37 18.10 8.90
CA GLY A 157 17.75 18.04 8.39
C GLY A 157 18.33 16.62 8.29
N LYS A 158 17.48 15.59 8.23
CA LYS A 158 17.84 14.16 8.21
C LYS A 158 17.57 13.48 6.87
N LEU A 159 17.01 14.19 5.89
CA LEU A 159 16.77 13.63 4.57
C LEU A 159 18.10 13.37 3.87
N ASP A 160 18.30 12.11 3.50
CA ASP A 160 19.44 11.66 2.71
C ASP A 160 19.06 11.78 1.22
N THR A 161 19.90 12.39 0.40
CA THR A 161 19.70 12.48 -1.06
C THR A 161 19.77 11.11 -1.75
N LYS A 162 20.31 10.09 -1.06
CA LYS A 162 20.25 8.68 -1.48
C LYS A 162 19.06 7.94 -0.90
N GLY A 163 18.14 8.64 -0.24
CA GLY A 163 16.87 8.12 0.23
C GLY A 163 16.10 7.45 -0.91
N THR A 164 15.55 6.28 -0.66
CA THR A 164 14.86 5.47 -1.66
C THR A 164 13.51 4.99 -1.15
N ILE A 165 12.47 5.27 -1.93
CA ILE A 165 11.13 4.70 -1.78
C ILE A 165 11.03 3.50 -2.72
N ILE A 166 10.49 2.38 -2.24
CA ILE A 166 10.27 1.17 -3.03
C ILE A 166 8.75 0.95 -3.16
N LYS A 167 8.27 0.75 -4.39
CA LYS A 167 6.85 0.43 -4.65
C LYS A 167 6.76 -0.71 -5.65
N THR A 168 5.61 -1.37 -5.72
CA THR A 168 5.34 -2.31 -6.81
C THR A 168 5.01 -1.56 -8.10
N ILE A 169 5.15 -2.22 -9.24
CA ILE A 169 4.78 -1.69 -10.56
C ILE A 169 3.28 -1.41 -10.72
N VAL A 170 2.43 -1.91 -9.81
CA VAL A 170 0.97 -1.72 -9.80
C VAL A 170 0.49 -0.67 -8.80
N SER A 171 1.28 -0.33 -7.77
CA SER A 171 1.00 0.78 -6.86
C SER A 171 0.96 2.12 -7.58
N THR A 172 0.35 3.14 -6.96
CA THR A 172 0.15 4.46 -7.55
C THR A 172 1.43 5.16 -8.02
N ASP A 173 1.36 5.85 -9.15
CA ASP A 173 2.44 6.67 -9.70
C ASP A 173 2.46 8.11 -9.13
N MET A 174 1.51 8.47 -8.26
CA MET A 174 1.47 9.79 -7.61
C MET A 174 2.73 10.09 -6.79
N ILE A 175 3.44 9.07 -6.30
CA ILE A 175 4.70 9.28 -5.57
C ILE A 175 5.85 9.76 -6.47
N LYS A 176 5.76 9.58 -7.81
CA LYS A 176 6.81 9.97 -8.76
C LYS A 176 7.08 11.47 -8.75
N PRO A 177 6.07 12.35 -8.95
CA PRO A 177 6.29 13.80 -8.85
C PRO A 177 6.65 14.25 -7.42
N ILE A 178 6.18 13.56 -6.38
CA ILE A 178 6.58 13.82 -4.98
C ILE A 178 8.09 13.61 -4.83
N CYS A 179 8.59 12.40 -5.09
CA CYS A 179 10.00 12.07 -4.90
C CYS A 179 10.91 12.94 -5.79
N LYS A 180 10.49 13.25 -7.02
CA LYS A 180 11.21 14.18 -7.91
C LYS A 180 11.40 15.56 -7.29
N LYS A 181 10.38 16.12 -6.62
CA LYS A 181 10.47 17.45 -5.97
C LYS A 181 11.45 17.48 -4.80
N PHE A 182 11.64 16.35 -4.14
CA PHE A 182 12.51 16.22 -2.96
C PHE A 182 13.87 15.58 -3.26
N ASP A 183 14.18 15.29 -4.53
CA ASP A 183 15.40 14.58 -4.95
C ASP A 183 15.58 13.22 -4.24
N VAL A 184 14.48 12.46 -4.15
CA VAL A 184 14.43 11.12 -3.55
C VAL A 184 14.28 10.08 -4.66
N GLN A 185 14.99 8.96 -4.52
CA GLN A 185 14.95 7.89 -5.52
C GLN A 185 13.69 7.03 -5.37
N ILE A 186 13.22 6.50 -6.50
CA ILE A 186 12.17 5.46 -6.53
C ILE A 186 12.75 4.20 -7.16
N LYS A 187 12.43 3.05 -6.56
CA LYS A 187 12.64 1.74 -7.18
C LYS A 187 11.29 1.04 -7.32
N GLU A 188 11.00 0.59 -8.53
CA GLU A 188 9.81 -0.21 -8.83
C GLU A 188 10.20 -1.69 -8.86
N VAL A 189 9.39 -2.54 -8.21
CA VAL A 189 9.56 -4.00 -8.20
C VAL A 189 8.27 -4.70 -8.62
N LEU A 190 8.33 -6.01 -8.90
CA LEU A 190 7.12 -6.79 -9.16
C LEU A 190 6.22 -6.85 -7.90
N THR A 191 4.93 -7.14 -8.09
CA THR A 191 3.99 -7.38 -7.00
C THR A 191 4.45 -8.54 -6.11
N GLY A 192 4.36 -8.35 -4.80
CA GLY A 192 4.78 -9.27 -3.75
C GLY A 192 5.92 -8.67 -2.92
N PHE A 193 5.66 -8.46 -1.63
CA PHE A 193 6.61 -7.83 -0.70
C PHE A 193 8.00 -8.48 -0.62
N LYS A 194 8.13 -9.77 -0.97
CA LYS A 194 9.42 -10.46 -1.09
C LYS A 194 10.44 -9.68 -1.94
N TYR A 195 10.00 -9.00 -3.01
CA TYR A 195 10.90 -8.24 -3.88
C TYR A 195 11.35 -6.93 -3.23
N ILE A 196 10.50 -6.32 -2.40
CA ILE A 196 10.86 -5.17 -1.56
C ILE A 196 11.88 -5.64 -0.51
N GLY A 197 11.60 -6.73 0.20
CA GLY A 197 12.50 -7.33 1.18
C GLY A 197 13.87 -7.72 0.61
N GLU A 198 13.91 -8.31 -0.58
CA GLU A 198 15.14 -8.63 -1.31
C GLU A 198 15.96 -7.37 -1.60
N LEU A 199 15.33 -6.30 -2.09
CA LEU A 199 16.00 -5.05 -2.41
C LEU A 199 16.55 -4.35 -1.16
N ILE A 200 15.82 -4.38 -0.03
CA ILE A 200 16.32 -3.92 1.27
C ILE A 200 17.54 -4.74 1.71
N GLY A 201 17.51 -6.07 1.52
CA GLY A 201 18.66 -6.94 1.76
C GLY A 201 19.88 -6.58 0.93
N ASN A 202 19.68 -6.24 -0.35
CA ASN A 202 20.75 -5.82 -1.25
C ASN A 202 21.34 -4.46 -0.84
N PHE A 203 20.52 -3.52 -0.39
CA PHE A 203 21.01 -2.22 0.13
C PHE A 203 21.91 -2.38 1.35
N LYS A 204 21.63 -3.35 2.24
CA LYS A 204 22.52 -3.66 3.38
C LYS A 204 23.87 -4.24 2.96
N LYS A 205 23.91 -5.06 1.91
CA LYS A 205 25.13 -5.72 1.44
C LYS A 205 26.05 -4.79 0.63
N ALA A 206 25.48 -3.79 -0.03
CA ALA A 206 26.21 -2.77 -0.79
C ALA A 206 25.99 -1.37 -0.19
N PRO A 207 26.49 -1.12 1.05
CA PRO A 207 26.31 0.16 1.72
C PRO A 207 26.99 1.28 0.91
N GLY A 208 26.23 2.34 0.63
CA GLY A 208 26.78 3.54 -0.01
C GLY A 208 25.94 4.15 -1.14
N ASN A 209 25.00 3.41 -1.73
CA ASN A 209 24.26 3.89 -2.90
C ASN A 209 22.75 4.09 -2.71
N ASN A 210 22.11 3.43 -1.74
CA ASN A 210 20.68 3.59 -1.48
C ASN A 210 20.41 3.48 0.01
N LYS A 211 19.56 4.36 0.55
CA LYS A 211 19.06 4.30 1.92
C LYS A 211 17.55 4.06 1.88
N PHE A 212 17.12 2.90 2.39
CA PHE A 212 15.70 2.57 2.43
C PHE A 212 14.94 3.53 3.34
N LEU A 213 13.90 4.18 2.80
CA LEU A 213 13.02 5.07 3.56
C LEU A 213 11.65 4.42 3.82
N LEU A 214 10.99 3.95 2.76
CA LEU A 214 9.67 3.34 2.81
C LEU A 214 9.51 2.33 1.66
N GLY A 215 8.84 1.22 1.93
CA GLY A 215 8.39 0.24 0.96
C GLY A 215 6.88 0.05 1.08
N PHE A 216 6.13 0.05 -0.02
CA PHE A 216 4.69 -0.21 0.06
C PHE A 216 4.07 -0.89 -1.17
N GLU A 217 2.95 -1.58 -0.93
CA GLU A 217 2.06 -2.14 -1.95
C GLU A 217 0.68 -1.46 -1.89
N GLU A 218 -0.04 -1.45 -3.01
CA GLU A 218 -1.42 -0.95 -3.10
C GLU A 218 -2.39 -1.73 -2.20
N SER A 219 -2.03 -2.97 -1.86
CA SER A 219 -2.79 -3.87 -0.99
C SER A 219 -2.51 -3.63 0.50
N TYR A 220 -2.45 -2.36 0.92
CA TYR A 220 -2.45 -1.93 2.34
C TYR A 220 -1.22 -2.39 3.16
N GLY A 221 -0.11 -2.70 2.48
CA GLY A 221 1.12 -3.17 3.09
C GLY A 221 2.22 -2.11 3.07
N TYR A 222 2.84 -1.84 4.22
CA TYR A 222 3.88 -0.83 4.37
C TYR A 222 5.04 -1.35 5.23
N LEU A 223 6.25 -0.86 4.95
CA LEU A 223 7.42 -1.09 5.79
C LEU A 223 8.32 0.15 5.79
N ALA A 224 8.73 0.56 6.98
CA ALA A 224 9.84 1.47 7.19
C ALA A 224 10.86 0.82 8.13
N GLY A 225 12.11 1.24 8.03
CA GLY A 225 13.20 0.57 8.74
C GLY A 225 13.56 -0.79 8.13
N ASP A 226 14.73 -1.31 8.50
CA ASP A 226 15.34 -2.44 7.82
C ASP A 226 15.63 -3.63 8.76
N PHE A 227 14.95 -3.70 9.90
CA PHE A 227 15.08 -4.78 10.88
C PHE A 227 14.11 -5.94 10.65
N VAL A 228 13.05 -5.73 9.85
CA VAL A 228 12.17 -6.78 9.32
C VAL A 228 12.13 -6.72 7.79
N ARG A 229 11.57 -7.75 7.13
CA ARG A 229 11.60 -7.91 5.66
C ARG A 229 10.23 -8.16 5.04
N ASP A 230 9.18 -8.03 5.83
CA ASP A 230 7.80 -8.14 5.39
C ASP A 230 7.03 -6.85 5.69
N LYS A 231 5.80 -6.76 5.23
CA LYS A 231 4.88 -5.70 5.63
C LYS A 231 4.66 -5.77 7.15
N ASP A 232 4.51 -4.62 7.76
CA ASP A 232 4.43 -4.53 9.22
C ASP A 232 3.42 -3.45 9.62
N ALA A 233 2.24 -3.89 10.03
CA ALA A 233 1.17 -2.98 10.41
C ALA A 233 1.42 -2.28 11.76
N VAL A 234 2.33 -2.78 12.60
CA VAL A 234 2.72 -2.12 13.86
C VAL A 234 3.58 -0.90 13.56
N ILE A 235 4.55 -1.06 12.65
CA ILE A 235 5.36 0.06 12.11
C ILE A 235 4.45 1.07 11.42
N ALA A 236 3.56 0.59 10.55
CA ALA A 236 2.65 1.45 9.82
C ALA A 236 1.69 2.21 10.75
N ALA A 237 1.14 1.57 11.79
CA ALA A 237 0.26 2.21 12.77
C ALA A 237 0.96 3.36 13.51
N ALA A 238 2.21 3.15 13.95
CA ALA A 238 3.00 4.19 14.62
C ALA A 238 3.24 5.39 13.71
N LEU A 239 3.62 5.16 12.44
CA LEU A 239 3.86 6.22 11.46
C LEU A 239 2.58 6.94 11.04
N ILE A 240 1.47 6.22 10.87
CA ILE A 240 0.18 6.80 10.53
C ILE A 240 -0.34 7.67 11.69
N CYS A 241 -0.17 7.24 12.94
CA CYS A 241 -0.53 8.07 14.10
C CYS A 241 0.34 9.33 14.19
N GLU A 242 1.65 9.22 13.98
CA GLU A 242 2.56 10.38 13.97
C GLU A 242 2.17 11.38 12.86
N MET A 243 1.91 10.87 11.65
CA MET A 243 1.48 11.67 10.51
C MET A 243 0.15 12.37 10.78
N THR A 244 -0.83 11.66 11.36
CA THR A 244 -2.14 12.23 11.71
C THR A 244 -1.98 13.32 12.78
N LEU A 245 -1.15 13.06 13.79
CA LEU A 245 -0.84 14.05 14.83
C LEU A 245 -0.17 15.30 14.25
N TYR A 246 0.73 15.15 13.28
CA TYR A 246 1.35 16.28 12.59
C TYR A 246 0.30 17.16 11.89
N TYR A 247 -0.57 16.58 11.06
CA TYR A 247 -1.63 17.35 10.40
C TYR A 247 -2.56 18.01 11.43
N LYS A 248 -2.92 17.29 12.49
CA LYS A 248 -3.73 17.85 13.58
C LYS A 248 -3.05 19.05 14.26
N SER A 249 -1.75 18.97 14.50
CA SER A 249 -0.97 20.04 15.14
C SER A 249 -0.93 21.35 14.34
N ILE A 250 -1.16 21.27 13.03
CA ILE A 250 -1.26 22.43 12.13
C ILE A 250 -2.71 22.75 11.75
N GLY A 251 -3.67 22.23 12.51
CA GLY A 251 -5.10 22.52 12.34
C GLY A 251 -5.77 21.84 11.15
N LYS A 252 -5.20 20.73 10.65
CA LYS A 252 -5.72 19.98 9.50
C LYS A 252 -6.06 18.54 9.89
N THR A 253 -7.04 17.98 9.20
CA THR A 253 -7.29 16.54 9.15
C THR A 253 -6.29 15.86 8.21
N LEU A 254 -6.10 14.54 8.36
CA LEU A 254 -5.30 13.78 7.42
C LEU A 254 -5.93 13.75 6.00
N TYR A 255 -7.26 13.86 5.91
CA TYR A 255 -7.96 13.98 4.63
C TYR A 255 -7.61 15.29 3.91
N GLU A 256 -7.62 16.42 4.61
CA GLU A 256 -7.17 17.70 4.03
C GLU A 256 -5.72 17.62 3.56
N GLY A 257 -4.86 16.94 4.33
CA GLY A 257 -3.49 16.63 3.90
C GLY A 257 -3.43 15.87 2.57
N LEU A 258 -4.31 14.88 2.37
CA LEU A 258 -4.41 14.16 1.09
C LEU A 258 -4.89 15.07 -0.06
N ILE A 259 -5.87 15.93 0.19
CA ILE A 259 -6.39 16.87 -0.82
C ILE A 259 -5.29 17.85 -1.25
N GLU A 260 -4.49 18.38 -0.33
CA GLU A 260 -3.36 19.27 -0.66
C GLU A 260 -2.30 18.57 -1.53
N LEU A 261 -2.09 17.28 -1.33
CA LEU A 261 -1.20 16.50 -2.20
C LEU A 261 -1.81 16.33 -3.60
N TYR A 262 -3.11 16.10 -3.71
CA TYR A 262 -3.76 16.06 -5.02
C TYR A 262 -3.68 17.40 -5.76
N GLU A 263 -3.90 18.51 -5.07
CA GLU A 263 -3.76 19.85 -5.64
C GLU A 263 -2.32 20.14 -6.09
N SER A 264 -1.33 19.65 -5.33
CA SER A 264 0.09 19.90 -5.61
C SER A 264 0.70 19.00 -6.69
N TYR A 265 0.21 17.76 -6.83
CA TYR A 265 0.87 16.73 -7.63
C TYR A 265 -0.05 16.09 -8.70
N GLY A 266 -1.34 16.42 -8.70
CA GLY A 266 -2.36 15.87 -9.59
C GLY A 266 -3.30 14.91 -8.88
N TYR A 267 -4.51 14.74 -9.41
CA TYR A 267 -5.54 13.86 -8.84
C TYR A 267 -5.42 12.46 -9.41
N TYR A 268 -4.80 11.56 -8.64
CA TYR A 268 -4.62 10.17 -9.04
C TYR A 268 -5.74 9.29 -8.50
N LYS A 269 -6.21 8.35 -9.34
CA LYS A 269 -7.14 7.29 -8.97
C LYS A 269 -6.68 5.96 -9.52
N GLU A 270 -6.88 4.91 -8.75
CA GLU A 270 -6.59 3.54 -9.17
C GLU A 270 -7.81 2.64 -8.98
N LYS A 271 -7.90 1.60 -9.81
CA LYS A 271 -8.93 0.57 -9.70
C LYS A 271 -8.35 -0.80 -10.02
N LEU A 272 -8.69 -1.79 -9.21
CA LEU A 272 -8.41 -3.19 -9.49
C LEU A 272 -9.68 -3.86 -10.02
N ILE A 273 -9.59 -4.42 -11.23
CA ILE A 273 -10.62 -5.27 -11.81
C ILE A 273 -10.14 -6.71 -11.72
N SER A 274 -10.96 -7.60 -11.16
CA SER A 274 -10.72 -9.03 -11.11
C SER A 274 -11.69 -9.74 -12.04
N ILE A 275 -11.17 -10.40 -13.06
CA ILE A 275 -11.93 -11.24 -13.99
C ILE A 275 -11.71 -12.69 -13.59
N GLU A 276 -12.77 -13.38 -13.21
CA GLU A 276 -12.78 -14.81 -12.89
C GLU A 276 -13.59 -15.56 -13.94
N LEU A 277 -12.96 -16.53 -14.59
CA LEU A 277 -13.58 -17.42 -15.57
C LEU A 277 -13.65 -18.84 -15.00
N LYS A 278 -14.48 -19.71 -15.60
CA LYS A 278 -14.70 -21.06 -15.07
C LYS A 278 -13.86 -22.11 -15.80
N GLY A 279 -13.28 -23.01 -15.01
CA GLY A 279 -12.64 -24.23 -15.50
C GLY A 279 -11.43 -23.99 -16.41
N LYS A 280 -11.07 -25.04 -17.14
CA LYS A 280 -9.94 -25.04 -18.06
C LYS A 280 -10.13 -24.05 -19.22
N ASP A 281 -11.34 -23.98 -19.78
CA ASP A 281 -11.68 -23.04 -20.86
C ASP A 281 -11.46 -21.58 -20.43
N GLY A 282 -11.79 -21.25 -19.18
CA GLY A 282 -11.50 -19.94 -18.60
C GLY A 282 -10.00 -19.63 -18.53
N GLN A 283 -9.18 -20.63 -18.19
CA GLN A 283 -7.73 -20.50 -18.16
C GLN A 283 -7.15 -20.30 -19.58
N GLU A 284 -7.68 -21.01 -20.57
CA GLU A 284 -7.29 -20.88 -21.98
C GLU A 284 -7.63 -19.49 -22.52
N LYS A 285 -8.85 -18.98 -22.25
CA LYS A 285 -9.26 -17.61 -22.61
C LYS A 285 -8.37 -16.53 -21.98
N ILE A 286 -8.02 -16.67 -20.69
CA ILE A 286 -7.10 -15.73 -20.04
C ILE A 286 -5.72 -15.77 -20.71
N LYS A 287 -5.24 -16.96 -21.08
CA LYS A 287 -3.97 -17.11 -21.81
C LYS A 287 -4.05 -16.41 -23.18
N GLU A 288 -5.15 -16.55 -23.90
CA GLU A 288 -5.39 -15.86 -25.17
C GLU A 288 -5.39 -14.34 -25.02
N ILE A 289 -6.08 -13.79 -24.01
CA ILE A 289 -6.08 -12.35 -23.72
C ILE A 289 -4.67 -11.83 -23.44
N ILE A 290 -3.91 -12.55 -22.62
CA ILE A 290 -2.53 -12.16 -22.28
C ILE A 290 -1.63 -12.23 -23.51
N GLU A 291 -1.83 -13.22 -24.39
CA GLU A 291 -1.06 -13.32 -25.63
C GLU A 291 -1.46 -12.25 -26.64
N TYR A 292 -2.75 -11.94 -26.78
CA TYR A 292 -3.26 -10.80 -27.55
C TYR A 292 -2.59 -9.50 -27.10
N PHE A 293 -2.58 -9.20 -25.80
CA PHE A 293 -1.89 -8.03 -25.28
C PHE A 293 -0.37 -8.07 -25.50
N ARG A 294 0.24 -9.25 -25.64
CA ARG A 294 1.69 -9.40 -25.87
C ARG A 294 2.09 -9.26 -27.32
N SER A 295 1.38 -9.91 -28.24
CA SER A 295 1.70 -9.96 -29.67
C SER A 295 1.26 -8.71 -30.40
N GLU A 296 0.09 -8.16 -30.05
CA GLU A 296 -0.49 -7.07 -30.81
C GLU A 296 0.24 -5.74 -30.56
N ASN A 297 0.40 -4.98 -31.65
CA ASN A 297 0.92 -3.62 -31.61
C ASN A 297 -0.22 -2.62 -31.35
N ILE A 298 -0.82 -2.72 -30.17
CA ILE A 298 -1.94 -1.87 -29.77
C ILE A 298 -1.42 -0.46 -29.52
N ARG A 299 -1.82 0.48 -30.40
CA ARG A 299 -1.41 1.89 -30.31
C ARG A 299 -2.34 2.74 -29.48
N ASN A 300 -3.60 2.32 -29.31
CA ASN A 300 -4.61 3.09 -28.57
C ASN A 300 -5.59 2.16 -27.86
N PHE A 301 -6.11 2.61 -26.73
CA PHE A 301 -7.28 2.04 -26.05
C PHE A 301 -8.33 3.16 -25.95
N GLY A 302 -9.32 3.17 -26.85
CA GLY A 302 -10.20 4.33 -27.00
C GLY A 302 -9.39 5.61 -27.29
N ASP A 303 -9.59 6.65 -26.48
CA ASP A 303 -8.87 7.93 -26.58
C ASP A 303 -7.43 7.88 -26.03
N TYR A 304 -7.01 6.77 -25.42
CA TYR A 304 -5.72 6.66 -24.73
C TYR A 304 -4.62 6.14 -25.66
N LYS A 305 -3.76 7.05 -26.15
CA LYS A 305 -2.58 6.70 -26.96
C LYS A 305 -1.50 6.03 -26.09
N VAL A 306 -1.09 4.83 -26.47
CA VAL A 306 -0.02 4.06 -25.80
C VAL A 306 1.32 4.71 -26.15
N SER A 307 2.09 5.06 -25.11
CA SER A 307 3.46 5.55 -25.24
C SER A 307 4.47 4.42 -25.08
N VAL A 308 4.27 3.56 -24.08
CA VAL A 308 5.19 2.48 -23.74
C VAL A 308 4.43 1.21 -23.41
N LYS A 309 4.98 0.08 -23.85
CA LYS A 309 4.55 -1.26 -23.45
C LYS A 309 5.71 -1.99 -22.77
N GLU A 310 5.48 -2.45 -21.55
CA GLU A 310 6.44 -3.24 -20.77
C GLU A 310 5.94 -4.68 -20.69
N ASP A 311 6.73 -5.62 -21.19
CA ASP A 311 6.48 -7.05 -21.01
C ASP A 311 7.55 -7.63 -20.08
N TYR A 312 7.13 -7.96 -18.87
CA TYR A 312 8.01 -8.49 -17.82
C TYR A 312 8.37 -9.96 -18.04
N LYS A 313 7.66 -10.69 -18.91
CA LYS A 313 7.99 -12.07 -19.28
C LYS A 313 9.11 -12.08 -20.32
N LEU A 314 9.06 -11.15 -21.25
CA LEU A 314 10.08 -10.94 -22.28
C LEU A 314 11.25 -10.08 -21.78
N SER A 315 11.09 -9.38 -20.65
CA SER A 315 12.08 -8.46 -20.07
C SER A 315 12.40 -7.26 -20.96
N TYR A 316 11.40 -6.74 -21.67
CA TYR A 316 11.57 -5.57 -22.54
C TYR A 316 10.52 -4.49 -22.27
N ARG A 317 10.98 -3.25 -22.26
CA ARG A 317 10.20 -2.02 -22.37
C ARG A 317 10.32 -1.52 -23.80
N ILE A 318 9.19 -1.28 -24.45
CA ILE A 318 9.12 -0.88 -25.86
C ILE A 318 8.45 0.48 -25.96
N ASN A 319 9.13 1.46 -26.55
CA ASN A 319 8.49 2.71 -26.95
C ASN A 319 7.68 2.45 -28.23
N VAL A 320 6.39 2.79 -28.20
CA VAL A 320 5.46 2.44 -29.29
C VAL A 320 5.67 3.32 -30.53
N ASP A 321 6.18 4.55 -30.37
CA ASP A 321 6.34 5.49 -31.47
C ASP A 321 7.54 5.12 -32.38
N ASP A 322 8.68 4.72 -31.80
CA ASP A 322 9.91 4.40 -32.55
C ASP A 322 10.33 2.91 -32.49
N SER A 323 9.60 2.07 -31.75
CA SER A 323 9.90 0.65 -31.52
C SER A 323 11.25 0.37 -30.84
N SER A 324 11.87 1.38 -30.22
CA SER A 324 13.08 1.20 -29.42
C SER A 324 12.81 0.29 -28.21
N LYS A 325 13.80 -0.53 -27.85
CA LYS A 325 13.71 -1.51 -26.77
C LYS A 325 14.73 -1.24 -25.69
N GLU A 326 14.28 -1.25 -24.46
CA GLU A 326 15.11 -1.22 -23.26
C GLU A 326 14.92 -2.52 -22.48
N VAL A 327 16.00 -3.01 -21.87
CA VAL A 327 15.96 -4.22 -21.04
C VAL A 327 15.38 -3.88 -19.67
N ILE A 328 14.38 -4.65 -19.24
CA ILE A 328 13.83 -4.58 -17.88
C ILE A 328 14.69 -5.46 -16.96
N ASN A 329 15.37 -4.84 -16.01
CA ASN A 329 16.21 -5.52 -15.00
C ASN A 329 15.40 -5.95 -13.77
N LEU A 330 14.27 -6.62 -14.00
CA LEU A 330 13.45 -7.25 -12.96
C LEU A 330 13.29 -8.74 -13.28
N PRO A 331 13.00 -9.58 -12.27
CA PRO A 331 12.70 -10.99 -12.50
C PRO A 331 11.60 -11.17 -13.55
N LYS A 332 11.65 -12.26 -14.31
CA LYS A 332 10.62 -12.54 -15.30
C LYS A 332 9.28 -12.85 -14.61
N SER A 333 8.21 -12.26 -15.12
CA SER A 333 6.84 -12.50 -14.63
C SER A 333 5.84 -12.33 -15.75
N ASN A 334 4.74 -13.10 -15.74
CA ASN A 334 3.68 -12.98 -16.75
C ASN A 334 2.82 -11.73 -16.50
N VAL A 335 3.41 -10.56 -16.73
CA VAL A 335 2.80 -9.25 -16.48
C VAL A 335 3.07 -8.37 -17.68
N ILE A 336 2.08 -7.59 -18.08
CA ILE A 336 2.21 -6.59 -19.15
C ILE A 336 1.69 -5.26 -18.59
N LYS A 337 2.45 -4.18 -18.77
CA LYS A 337 2.06 -2.82 -18.40
C LYS A 337 2.02 -1.93 -19.65
N PHE A 338 0.91 -1.24 -19.84
CA PHE A 338 0.75 -0.22 -20.86
C PHE A 338 0.76 1.15 -20.18
N ILE A 339 1.61 2.05 -20.67
CA ILE A 339 1.73 3.42 -20.18
C ILE A 339 1.30 4.35 -21.32
N PHE A 340 0.37 5.25 -21.04
CA PHE A 340 -0.22 6.17 -22.00
C PHE A 340 0.50 7.53 -22.01
N CYS A 341 0.40 8.28 -23.11
CA CYS A 341 1.05 9.58 -23.26
C CYS A 341 0.63 10.61 -22.20
N ASN A 342 -0.57 10.47 -21.62
CA ASN A 342 -1.08 11.34 -20.56
C ASN A 342 -0.70 10.87 -19.13
N GLY A 343 0.20 9.89 -19.00
CA GLY A 343 0.66 9.36 -17.72
C GLY A 343 -0.28 8.36 -17.06
N CYS A 344 -1.46 8.08 -17.63
CA CYS A 344 -2.28 6.96 -17.20
C CYS A 344 -1.59 5.64 -17.54
N TYR A 345 -1.99 4.54 -16.91
CA TYR A 345 -1.50 3.21 -17.22
C TYR A 345 -2.54 2.14 -16.91
N PHE A 346 -2.33 0.95 -17.48
CA PHE A 346 -2.86 -0.27 -16.89
C PHE A 346 -1.84 -1.40 -16.86
N VAL A 347 -2.02 -2.31 -15.90
CA VAL A 347 -1.20 -3.52 -15.75
C VAL A 347 -2.13 -4.72 -15.77
N VAL A 348 -1.81 -5.72 -16.57
CA VAL A 348 -2.56 -6.99 -16.64
C VAL A 348 -1.69 -8.14 -16.15
N ARG A 349 -2.25 -8.98 -15.28
CA ARG A 349 -1.58 -10.13 -14.68
C ARG A 349 -2.57 -11.31 -14.54
N PRO A 350 -2.31 -12.47 -15.16
CA PRO A 350 -3.06 -13.68 -14.90
C PRO A 350 -2.59 -14.33 -13.58
N SER A 351 -3.49 -15.05 -12.93
CA SER A 351 -3.16 -15.99 -11.87
C SER A 351 -2.42 -17.18 -12.47
N GLY A 352 -1.47 -17.74 -11.72
CA GLY A 352 -0.70 -18.91 -12.15
C GLY A 352 -1.45 -20.23 -11.94
N THR A 353 -2.38 -20.26 -10.98
CA THR A 353 -3.05 -21.48 -10.51
C THR A 353 -4.55 -21.47 -10.74
N GLU A 354 -5.14 -20.29 -10.90
CA GLU A 354 -6.60 -20.12 -11.03
C GLU A 354 -6.93 -19.48 -12.38
N PRO A 355 -8.12 -19.77 -12.96
CA PRO A 355 -8.65 -19.06 -14.11
C PRO A 355 -9.11 -17.64 -13.73
N LYS A 356 -8.19 -16.84 -13.19
CA LYS A 356 -8.39 -15.47 -12.73
C LYS A 356 -7.35 -14.55 -13.35
N MET A 357 -7.74 -13.34 -13.72
CA MET A 357 -6.86 -12.29 -14.20
C MET A 357 -7.17 -10.98 -13.48
N LYS A 358 -6.13 -10.22 -13.15
CA LYS A 358 -6.23 -8.90 -12.53
C LYS A 358 -5.80 -7.83 -13.52
N ILE A 359 -6.58 -6.75 -13.60
CA ILE A 359 -6.28 -5.54 -14.36
C ILE A 359 -6.22 -4.38 -13.36
N TYR A 360 -5.04 -3.78 -13.23
CA TYR A 360 -4.79 -2.62 -12.38
C TYR A 360 -4.80 -1.38 -13.26
N LEU A 361 -5.74 -0.47 -13.03
CA LEU A 361 -5.84 0.81 -13.72
C LEU A 361 -5.26 1.90 -12.83
N GLY A 362 -4.50 2.83 -13.41
CA GLY A 362 -4.07 4.05 -12.75
C GLY A 362 -4.27 5.24 -13.67
N VAL A 363 -5.01 6.24 -13.21
CA VAL A 363 -5.29 7.47 -13.96
C VAL A 363 -4.89 8.70 -13.18
N THR A 364 -4.67 9.79 -13.90
CA THR A 364 -4.46 11.12 -13.33
C THR A 364 -5.38 12.14 -14.00
N GLY A 365 -5.64 13.24 -13.32
CA GLY A 365 -6.46 14.34 -13.81
C GLY A 365 -6.15 15.64 -13.08
N GLU A 366 -6.61 16.76 -13.66
CA GLU A 366 -6.44 18.11 -13.10
C GLU A 366 -7.32 18.35 -11.87
N ASN A 367 -8.39 17.57 -11.72
CA ASN A 367 -9.31 17.58 -10.58
C ASN A 367 -9.95 16.19 -10.38
N ASN A 368 -10.75 16.09 -9.33
CA ASN A 368 -11.43 14.85 -8.95
C ASN A 368 -12.41 14.37 -10.04
N GLU A 369 -13.17 15.27 -10.66
CA GLU A 369 -14.15 14.94 -11.70
C GLU A 369 -13.50 14.42 -12.99
N VAL A 370 -12.38 15.02 -13.38
CA VAL A 370 -11.59 14.59 -14.56
C VAL A 370 -10.96 13.24 -14.30
N SER A 371 -10.36 13.02 -13.12
CA SER A 371 -9.78 11.72 -12.77
C SER A 371 -10.84 10.61 -12.68
N ASP A 372 -12.05 10.88 -12.17
CA ASP A 372 -13.17 9.94 -12.21
C ASP A 372 -13.59 9.57 -13.63
N ARG A 373 -13.74 10.58 -14.49
CA ARG A 373 -14.07 10.37 -15.91
C ARG A 373 -12.99 9.55 -16.62
N ASN A 374 -11.72 9.86 -16.34
CA ASN A 374 -10.59 9.14 -16.92
C ASN A 374 -10.58 7.68 -16.48
N LEU A 375 -10.89 7.40 -15.22
CA LEU A 375 -10.95 6.03 -14.71
C LEU A 375 -12.04 5.22 -15.43
N LEU A 376 -13.24 5.78 -15.55
CA LEU A 376 -14.37 5.13 -16.23
C LEU A 376 -14.08 4.88 -17.72
N LYS A 377 -13.56 5.90 -18.42
CA LYS A 377 -13.23 5.77 -19.85
C LYS A 377 -12.12 4.74 -20.10
N LEU A 378 -11.07 4.74 -19.28
CA LEU A 378 -9.97 3.78 -19.43
C LEU A 378 -10.45 2.36 -19.13
N GLU A 379 -11.24 2.18 -18.08
CA GLU A 379 -11.87 0.90 -17.75
C GLU A 379 -12.69 0.36 -18.92
N GLU A 380 -13.61 1.18 -19.45
CA GLU A 380 -14.44 0.79 -20.60
C GLU A 380 -13.58 0.44 -21.82
N ALA A 381 -12.57 1.25 -22.15
CA ALA A 381 -11.69 1.01 -23.28
C ALA A 381 -10.91 -0.31 -23.16
N VAL A 382 -10.38 -0.61 -21.98
CA VAL A 382 -9.62 -1.85 -21.72
C VAL A 382 -10.56 -3.06 -21.75
N LEU A 383 -11.73 -2.99 -21.11
CA LEU A 383 -12.69 -4.10 -21.11
C LEU A 383 -13.26 -4.36 -22.52
N ASN A 384 -13.53 -3.31 -23.29
CA ASN A 384 -13.98 -3.45 -24.68
C ASN A 384 -12.91 -4.12 -25.56
N SER A 385 -11.62 -3.85 -25.34
CA SER A 385 -10.54 -4.51 -26.11
C SER A 385 -10.44 -6.02 -25.92
N ILE A 386 -11.04 -6.56 -24.85
CA ILE A 386 -11.01 -7.99 -24.54
C ILE A 386 -12.41 -8.63 -24.57
N LYS A 387 -13.44 -7.87 -24.95
CA LYS A 387 -14.83 -8.28 -24.87
C LYS A 387 -15.11 -9.58 -25.65
N GLU A 388 -14.47 -9.75 -26.80
CA GLU A 388 -14.65 -10.93 -27.65
C GLU A 388 -14.10 -12.23 -27.03
N PHE A 389 -13.13 -12.12 -26.11
CA PHE A 389 -12.57 -13.28 -25.41
C PHE A 389 -13.44 -13.71 -24.23
N LEU A 390 -14.17 -12.77 -23.63
CA LEU A 390 -14.99 -13.03 -22.46
C LEU A 390 -16.27 -13.80 -22.85
N PRO A 391 -16.77 -14.71 -21.99
CA PRO A 391 -18.06 -15.35 -22.23
C PRO A 391 -19.17 -14.29 -22.27
N GLN A 392 -20.11 -14.44 -23.21
CA GLN A 392 -21.29 -13.57 -23.35
C GLN A 392 -22.27 -13.74 -22.20
#